data_AF-A0A432TIX1-F1
#
_entry.id   AF-A0A432TIX1-F1
#
_cell.length_a   1.000
_cell.length_b   1.000
_cell.length_c   1.000
_cell.angle_alpha   90.00
_cell.angle_beta   90.00
_cell.angle_gamma   90.00
#
_symmetry.space_group_name_H-M   'P 1'
#
loop_
_entity.id
_entity.type
_entity.pdbx_description
1 polymer ?
#
loop_
_entity_poly.entity_id
_entity_poly.type
_entity_poly.pdbx_seq_one_letter_code
_entity_poly.pdbx_strand_id
1 'polypeptide(L)'
;MDKWFAAQALAAGNGVDDIKQLMQHALFSFNTPNRLRSVVGSFASNFVGFHNQQGYELLTEVIIKLNTSNPQIGARLVSIYNHWKRYTPELRELQKQQLEAILATDHLSNDIFEIVQAALAP
;
A
#
# COMPACT_ATOMS: atom_id res chain seq x y z
N MET A 1 -11.07 -7.17 -16.68
CA MET A 1 -9.73 -7.41 -16.12
C MET A 1 -9.59 -6.91 -14.68
N ASP A 2 -9.95 -5.65 -14.35
CA ASP A 2 -9.86 -5.16 -12.94
C ASP A 2 -10.59 -6.08 -11.94
N LYS A 3 -11.78 -6.58 -12.29
CA LYS A 3 -12.52 -7.53 -11.45
C LYS A 3 -11.75 -8.83 -11.20
N TRP A 4 -10.98 -9.31 -12.19
CA TRP A 4 -10.17 -10.52 -12.05
C TRP A 4 -8.98 -10.25 -11.13
N PHE A 5 -8.26 -9.14 -11.33
CA PHE A 5 -7.17 -8.72 -10.44
C PHE A 5 -7.64 -8.57 -9.00
N ALA A 6 -8.78 -7.90 -8.79
CA ALA A 6 -9.36 -7.74 -7.45
C ALA A 6 -9.75 -9.08 -6.81
N ALA A 7 -10.34 -10.01 -7.59
CA ALA A 7 -10.67 -11.33 -7.08
C ALA A 7 -9.42 -12.12 -6.65
N GLN A 8 -8.31 -12.02 -7.41
CA GLN A 8 -7.04 -12.64 -7.04
C GLN A 8 -6.43 -11.97 -5.79
N ALA A 9 -6.44 -10.65 -5.72
CA ALA A 9 -5.86 -9.92 -4.58
C ALA A 9 -6.63 -10.14 -3.25
N LEU A 10 -7.93 -10.43 -3.33
CA LEU A 10 -8.81 -10.68 -2.17
C LEU A 10 -8.86 -12.16 -1.73
N ALA A 11 -8.27 -13.07 -2.48
CA ALA A 11 -8.36 -14.50 -2.16
C ALA A 11 -7.66 -14.81 -0.82
N ALA A 12 -8.35 -15.52 0.08
CA ALA A 12 -7.89 -15.75 1.45
C ALA A 12 -6.57 -16.56 1.58
N GLY A 13 -6.17 -17.27 0.52
CA GLY A 13 -4.89 -17.99 0.46
C GLY A 13 -3.75 -17.18 -0.16
N ASN A 14 -4.04 -16.01 -0.72
CA ASN A 14 -3.05 -15.21 -1.43
C ASN A 14 -2.35 -14.24 -0.46
N GLY A 15 -1.03 -14.24 -0.52
CA GLY A 15 -0.15 -13.37 0.25
C GLY A 15 0.68 -12.44 -0.65
N VAL A 16 1.74 -11.89 -0.08
CA VAL A 16 2.59 -10.88 -0.73
C VAL A 16 3.22 -11.39 -2.03
N ASP A 17 3.65 -12.65 -2.07
CA ASP A 17 4.28 -13.24 -3.26
C ASP A 17 3.30 -13.33 -4.43
N ASP A 18 2.03 -13.69 -4.17
CA ASP A 18 0.98 -13.71 -5.18
C ASP A 18 0.70 -12.31 -5.73
N ILE A 19 0.70 -11.30 -4.87
CA ILE A 19 0.52 -9.90 -5.28
C ILE A 19 1.70 -9.42 -6.11
N LYS A 20 2.92 -9.74 -5.71
CA LYS A 20 4.13 -9.45 -6.50
C LYS A 20 4.05 -10.11 -7.88
N GLN A 21 3.53 -11.34 -7.96
CA GLN A 21 3.28 -12.00 -9.25
C GLN A 21 2.19 -11.30 -10.08
N LEU A 22 1.08 -10.87 -9.47
CA LEU A 22 0.04 -10.09 -10.15
C LEU A 22 0.58 -8.76 -10.69
N MET A 23 1.51 -8.12 -9.98
CA MET A 23 2.17 -6.88 -10.40
C MET A 23 3.16 -7.08 -11.56
N GLN A 24 3.54 -8.32 -11.87
CA GLN A 24 4.34 -8.67 -13.06
C GLN A 24 3.48 -9.08 -14.26
N HIS A 25 2.16 -9.22 -14.09
CA HIS A 25 1.26 -9.62 -15.15
C HIS A 25 1.28 -8.60 -16.31
N ALA A 26 1.27 -9.07 -17.57
CA ALA A 26 1.39 -8.22 -18.76
C ALA A 26 0.34 -7.10 -18.87
N LEU A 27 -0.82 -7.29 -18.24
CA LEU A 27 -1.93 -6.32 -18.20
C LEU A 27 -1.94 -5.41 -16.96
N PHE A 28 -0.93 -5.54 -16.10
CA PHE A 28 -0.71 -4.66 -14.95
C PHE A 28 0.22 -3.51 -15.32
N SER A 29 -0.07 -2.32 -14.81
CA SER A 29 0.78 -1.15 -14.97
C SER A 29 0.55 -0.17 -13.83
N PHE A 30 1.64 0.36 -13.27
CA PHE A 30 1.61 1.42 -12.25
C PHE A 30 1.00 2.73 -12.77
N ASN A 31 1.03 2.95 -14.09
CA ASN A 31 0.47 4.14 -14.72
C ASN A 31 -1.05 4.06 -14.92
N THR A 32 -1.67 2.91 -14.63
CA THR A 32 -3.12 2.72 -14.74
C THR A 32 -3.76 2.70 -13.35
N PRO A 33 -4.37 3.81 -12.88
CA PRO A 33 -4.87 3.93 -11.51
C PRO A 33 -5.85 2.80 -11.12
N ASN A 34 -6.71 2.39 -12.06
CA ASN A 34 -7.67 1.31 -11.83
C ASN A 34 -6.99 -0.05 -11.62
N ARG A 35 -5.92 -0.36 -12.38
CA ARG A 35 -5.18 -1.62 -12.25
C ARG A 35 -4.45 -1.66 -10.91
N LEU A 36 -3.74 -0.59 -10.58
CA LEU A 36 -3.05 -0.46 -9.30
C LEU A 36 -4.02 -0.61 -8.13
N ARG A 37 -5.17 0.08 -8.17
CA ARG A 37 -6.22 -0.06 -7.15
C ARG A 37 -6.78 -1.48 -7.08
N SER A 38 -7.00 -2.13 -8.22
CA SER A 38 -7.52 -3.51 -8.27
C SER A 38 -6.56 -4.57 -7.74
N VAL A 39 -5.27 -4.27 -7.65
CA VAL A 39 -4.27 -5.20 -7.10
C VAL A 39 -3.89 -4.77 -5.69
N VAL A 40 -3.16 -3.66 -5.56
CA VAL A 40 -2.59 -3.20 -4.27
C VAL A 40 -3.69 -2.70 -3.34
N GLY A 41 -4.63 -1.90 -3.85
CA GLY A 41 -5.75 -1.40 -3.04
C GLY A 41 -6.70 -2.51 -2.58
N SER A 42 -6.95 -3.50 -3.43
CA SER A 42 -7.74 -4.68 -3.06
C SER A 42 -7.00 -5.58 -2.07
N PHE A 43 -5.69 -5.78 -2.23
CA PHE A 43 -4.90 -6.58 -1.29
C PHE A 43 -4.91 -5.97 0.11
N ALA A 44 -4.89 -4.65 0.25
CA ALA A 44 -5.04 -3.99 1.55
C ALA A 44 -6.35 -4.32 2.29
N SER A 45 -7.37 -4.83 1.58
CA SER A 45 -8.62 -5.33 2.17
C SER A 45 -8.59 -6.84 2.48
N ASN A 46 -7.56 -7.57 2.03
CA ASN A 46 -7.32 -8.97 2.36
C ASN A 46 -6.65 -9.07 3.72
N PHE A 47 -7.44 -9.09 4.79
CA PHE A 47 -6.93 -9.00 6.16
C PHE A 47 -5.86 -10.06 6.48
N VAL A 48 -6.07 -11.29 6.01
CA VAL A 48 -5.17 -12.44 6.26
C VAL A 48 -3.84 -12.26 5.53
N GLY A 49 -3.88 -11.85 4.25
CA GLY A 49 -2.69 -11.67 3.43
C GLY A 49 -1.91 -10.38 3.71
N PHE A 50 -2.59 -9.31 4.14
CA PHE A 50 -2.03 -7.97 4.20
C PHE A 50 -1.50 -7.54 5.59
N HIS A 51 -2.20 -7.87 6.67
CA HIS A 51 -1.85 -7.36 8.01
C HIS A 51 -0.72 -8.16 8.66
N ASN A 52 0.46 -8.10 8.06
CA ASN A 52 1.73 -8.66 8.53
C ASN A 52 2.88 -7.79 8.03
N GLN A 53 4.12 -8.08 8.47
CA GLN A 53 5.31 -7.31 8.10
C GLN A 53 5.45 -7.13 6.59
N GLN A 54 5.43 -8.23 5.83
CA GLN A 54 5.67 -8.21 4.38
C GLN A 54 4.57 -7.46 3.63
N GLY A 55 3.32 -7.54 4.09
CA GLY A 55 2.20 -6.85 3.47
C GLY A 55 2.31 -5.33 3.60
N TYR A 56 2.74 -4.86 4.76
CA TYR A 56 3.01 -3.44 4.98
C TYR A 56 4.25 -2.96 4.23
N GLU A 57 5.34 -3.75 4.20
CA GLU A 57 6.54 -3.44 3.41
C GLU A 57 6.21 -3.31 1.92
N LEU A 58 5.42 -4.23 1.35
CA LEU A 58 4.98 -4.16 -0.04
C LEU A 58 4.23 -2.86 -0.33
N LEU A 59 3.33 -2.44 0.55
CA LEU A 59 2.59 -1.18 0.38
C LEU A 59 3.54 0.02 0.41
N THR A 60 4.50 0.05 1.35
CA THR A 60 5.54 1.07 1.42
C THR A 60 6.38 1.14 0.14
N GLU A 61 6.85 0.01 -0.36
CA GLU A 61 7.60 -0.06 -1.63
C GLU A 61 6.80 0.54 -2.80
N VAL A 62 5.50 0.23 -2.87
CA VAL A 62 4.61 0.78 -3.90
C VAL A 62 4.43 2.29 -3.74
N ILE A 63 4.24 2.79 -2.51
CA ILE A 63 4.09 4.22 -2.23
C ILE A 63 5.37 4.98 -2.62
N ILE A 64 6.54 4.49 -2.22
CA ILE A 64 7.84 5.09 -2.56
C ILE A 64 8.05 5.10 -4.08
N LYS A 65 7.70 4.03 -4.79
CA LYS A 65 7.75 4.01 -6.24
C LYS A 65 6.84 5.07 -6.87
N LEU A 66 5.65 5.25 -6.32
CA LEU A 66 4.67 6.23 -6.80
C LEU A 66 5.05 7.67 -6.44
N ASN A 67 5.89 7.89 -5.42
CA ASN A 67 6.37 9.21 -5.05
C ASN A 67 6.93 9.99 -6.24
N THR A 68 7.69 9.32 -7.11
CA THR A 68 8.28 9.95 -8.30
C THR A 68 7.34 9.90 -9.51
N SER A 69 6.64 8.78 -9.75
CA SER A 69 5.88 8.60 -10.99
C SER A 69 4.47 9.19 -10.95
N ASN A 70 3.79 9.11 -9.80
CA ASN A 70 2.43 9.58 -9.61
C ASN A 70 2.10 9.79 -8.11
N PRO A 71 2.58 10.90 -7.52
CA PRO A 71 2.49 11.13 -6.07
C PRO A 71 1.06 11.20 -5.56
N GLN A 72 0.10 11.67 -6.36
CA GLN A 72 -1.32 11.69 -6.01
C GLN A 72 -1.91 10.29 -5.76
N ILE A 73 -1.49 9.29 -6.53
CA ILE A 73 -1.91 7.91 -6.28
C ILE A 73 -1.20 7.34 -5.05
N GLY A 74 0.10 7.64 -4.88
CA GLY A 74 0.85 7.28 -3.68
C GLY A 74 0.18 7.80 -2.41
N ALA A 75 -0.19 9.08 -2.39
CA ALA A 75 -0.93 9.74 -1.32
C ALA A 75 -2.26 9.01 -1.01
N ARG A 76 -3.00 8.62 -2.04
CA ARG A 76 -4.23 7.83 -1.87
C ARG A 76 -3.98 6.46 -1.25
N LEU A 77 -2.86 5.82 -1.53
CA LEU A 77 -2.48 4.55 -0.91
C LEU A 77 -2.02 4.72 0.54
N VAL A 78 -1.34 5.81 0.90
CA VAL A 78 -1.02 6.13 2.31
C VAL A 78 -2.29 6.13 3.16
N SER A 79 -3.43 6.58 2.61
CA SER A 79 -4.69 6.64 3.36
C SER A 79 -5.18 5.28 3.91
N ILE A 80 -4.67 4.16 3.39
CA ILE A 80 -4.88 2.81 3.97
C ILE A 80 -4.41 2.76 5.42
N TYR A 81 -3.35 3.50 5.77
CA TYR A 81 -2.84 3.59 7.13
C TYR A 81 -3.62 4.57 8.03
N ASN A 82 -4.60 5.34 7.56
CA ASN A 82 -5.24 6.41 8.37
C ASN A 82 -5.83 5.95 9.72
N HIS A 83 -6.09 4.66 9.89
CA HIS A 83 -6.63 4.08 11.12
C HIS A 83 -5.66 3.14 11.85
N TRP A 84 -4.36 3.20 11.54
CA TRP A 84 -3.32 2.33 12.11
C TRP A 84 -3.34 2.27 13.65
N LYS A 85 -3.64 3.40 14.32
CA LYS A 85 -3.75 3.49 15.79
C LYS A 85 -4.85 2.60 16.40
N ARG A 86 -5.83 2.16 15.63
CA ARG A 86 -6.94 1.30 16.09
C ARG A 86 -6.59 -0.19 16.14
N TYR A 87 -5.48 -0.59 15.52
CA TYR A 87 -5.05 -1.97 15.50
C TYR A 87 -4.42 -2.41 16.84
N THR A 88 -4.22 -3.72 16.98
CA THR A 88 -3.48 -4.32 18.10
C THR A 88 -2.08 -3.69 18.22
N PRO A 89 -1.45 -3.70 19.41
CA PRO A 89 -0.13 -3.09 19.61
C PRO A 89 0.92 -3.56 18.59
N GLU A 90 0.93 -4.86 18.27
CA GLU A 90 1.84 -5.47 17.29
C GLU A 90 1.65 -4.86 15.89
N LEU A 91 0.44 -4.91 15.33
CA LEU A 91 0.16 -4.39 13.99
C LEU A 91 0.26 -2.87 13.90
N ARG A 92 0.01 -2.18 15.02
CA ARG A 92 0.17 -0.74 15.13
C ARG A 92 1.64 -0.34 14.99
N GLU A 93 2.53 -1.05 15.67
CA GLU A 93 3.97 -0.78 15.60
C GLU A 93 4.50 -1.01 14.19
N LEU A 94 4.11 -2.11 13.52
CA LEU A 94 4.55 -2.37 12.15
C LEU A 94 4.09 -1.28 11.17
N GLN A 95 2.84 -0.82 11.26
CA GLN A 95 2.33 0.26 10.42
C GLN A 95 3.00 1.60 10.72
N LYS A 96 3.31 1.88 11.98
CA LYS A 96 4.05 3.08 12.39
C LYS A 96 5.44 3.11 11.76
N GLN A 97 6.17 2.01 11.83
CA GLN A 97 7.49 1.87 11.21
C GLN A 97 7.43 2.14 9.70
N GLN A 98 6.39 1.67 9.02
CA GLN A 98 6.20 1.96 7.59
C GLN A 98 5.90 3.44 7.32
N LEU A 99 5.05 4.08 8.11
CA LEU A 99 4.78 5.51 7.98
C LEU A 99 6.06 6.36 8.21
N GLU A 100 6.86 6.00 9.22
CA GLU A 100 8.15 6.65 9.49
C GLU A 100 9.16 6.42 8.35
N ALA A 101 9.19 5.22 7.76
CA ALA A 101 10.02 4.91 6.60
C ALA A 101 9.62 5.71 5.36
N ILE A 102 8.32 5.87 5.09
CA ILE A 102 7.83 6.73 4.00
C ILE A 102 8.25 8.18 4.26
N LEU A 103 8.08 8.67 5.50
CA LEU A 103 8.44 10.05 5.86
C LEU A 103 9.95 10.32 5.69
N ALA A 104 10.79 9.31 5.92
CA ALA A 104 12.25 9.39 5.77
C ALA A 104 12.73 9.25 4.30
N THR A 105 11.83 9.10 3.33
CA THR A 105 12.19 8.97 1.91
C THR A 105 12.72 10.30 1.35
N ASP A 106 13.90 10.27 0.72
CA ASP A 106 14.46 11.44 0.04
C ASP A 106 13.54 11.96 -1.07
N HIS A 107 13.45 13.28 -1.19
CA HIS A 107 12.58 13.95 -2.16
C HIS A 107 11.11 13.49 -2.10
N LEU A 108 10.58 13.26 -0.90
CA LEU A 108 9.16 12.97 -0.70
C LEU A 108 8.30 14.12 -1.23
N SER A 109 7.35 13.77 -2.09
CA SER A 109 6.36 14.69 -2.63
C SER A 109 5.48 15.28 -1.52
N ASN A 110 5.07 16.54 -1.69
CA ASN A 110 4.19 17.21 -0.75
C ASN A 110 2.85 16.46 -0.56
N ASP A 111 2.29 15.89 -1.65
CA ASP A 111 1.04 15.11 -1.59
C ASP A 111 1.14 13.92 -0.61
N ILE A 112 2.27 13.21 -0.62
CA ILE A 112 2.49 12.06 0.28
C ILE A 112 2.86 12.55 1.68
N PHE A 113 3.76 13.54 1.77
CA PHE A 113 4.22 14.11 3.03
C PHE A 113 3.06 14.58 3.91
N GLU A 114 2.11 15.35 3.36
CA GLU A 114 0.97 15.87 4.12
C GLU A 114 0.12 14.76 4.75
N ILE A 115 -0.16 13.68 4.01
CA ILE A 115 -0.98 12.58 4.50
C ILE A 115 -0.23 11.74 5.53
N VAL A 116 1.06 11.47 5.31
CA VAL A 116 1.90 10.72 6.28
C VAL A 116 2.03 11.51 7.58
N GLN A 117 2.30 12.81 7.49
CA GLN A 117 2.42 13.68 8.66
C GLN A 117 1.10 13.75 9.44
N ALA A 118 -0.03 13.87 8.75
CA ALA A 118 -1.35 13.85 9.37
C ALA A 118 -1.67 12.50 10.04
N ALA A 119 -1.24 11.37 9.45
CA ALA A 119 -1.44 10.05 10.03
C ALA A 119 -0.59 9.81 11.29
N LEU A 120 0.62 10.38 11.36
CA LEU A 120 1.54 10.28 12.51
C LEU A 120 1.25 11.31 13.62
N ALA A 121 0.55 12.40 13.30
CA ALA A 121 0.15 13.40 14.28
C ALA A 121 -0.59 12.77 15.48
N PRO A 122 -0.41 13.27 16.71
CA PRO A 122 -0.88 12.63 17.95
C PRO A 122 -2.39 12.37 18.01
#